data_AF-A0A9P5J3F1-F1
#
_entry.id   AF-A0A9P5J3F1-F1
#
_cell.length_a   1.000
_cell.length_b   1.000
_cell.length_c   1.000
_cell.angle_alpha   90.00
_cell.angle_beta   90.00
_cell.angle_gamma   90.00
#
_symmetry.space_group_name_H-M   'P 1'
#
loop_
_entity.id
_entity.type
_entity.pdbx_description
1 polymer ?
#
loop_
_entity_poly.entity_id
_entity_poly.type
_entity_poly.pdbx_seq_one_letter_code
_entity_poly.pdbx_strand_id
1 'polypeptide(L)'
;MSPNADSNHVTFPDGDIIIRCNDGAEFRVHSFMLRHSSSYFSNMAALRIDRFLLDYLENRQPLLSWALAVRYGLVDARKKACIRVINEAIDIPGTANQFPELDDIPSRTVLRLQAIQMETLKQCRKELEGITWTCRLHTKTEWVERRQRLLGTRPLTIPIWGLSGKVVKVAMRSYWSGAECENCRKVYGKHSEDAEARIQRVNKTVEAAADDEALTGN
;
A
#
# COMPACT_ATOMS: atom_id res chain seq x y z
N MET A 1 65.00 13.23 1.73
CA MET A 1 64.53 11.92 1.25
C MET A 1 63.29 11.59 2.06
N SER A 2 62.10 11.84 1.50
CA SER A 2 60.84 11.48 2.17
C SER A 2 60.65 9.97 2.04
N PRO A 3 60.33 9.25 3.13
CA PRO A 3 60.04 7.82 3.03
C PRO A 3 58.77 7.64 2.20
N ASN A 4 58.89 6.93 1.07
CA ASN A 4 57.74 6.35 0.38
C ASN A 4 57.14 5.32 1.34
N ALA A 5 56.16 5.76 2.11
CA ALA A 5 55.26 4.88 2.81
C ALA A 5 54.40 4.21 1.73
N ASP A 6 54.86 3.05 1.26
CA ASP A 6 54.04 2.10 0.52
C ASP A 6 52.88 1.71 1.44
N SER A 7 51.82 2.49 1.37
CA SER A 7 50.61 2.27 2.13
C SER A 7 50.00 0.99 1.59
N ASN A 8 50.03 -0.06 2.42
CA ASN A 8 49.25 -1.27 2.22
C ASN A 8 47.77 -0.91 2.33
N HIS A 9 47.25 -0.26 1.28
CA HIS A 9 45.87 0.10 1.14
C HIS A 9 45.12 -1.18 0.81
N VAL A 10 44.55 -1.82 1.83
CA VAL A 10 43.66 -2.97 1.64
C VAL A 10 42.41 -2.46 0.90
N THR A 11 42.41 -2.60 -0.42
CA THR A 11 41.27 -2.26 -1.26
C THR A 11 40.32 -3.46 -1.27
N PHE A 12 39.10 -3.25 -0.78
CA PHE A 12 37.98 -4.15 -1.03
C PHE A 12 37.20 -3.57 -2.21
N PRO A 13 37.46 -4.00 -3.45
CA PRO A 13 36.82 -3.40 -4.63
C PRO A 13 35.28 -3.53 -4.59
N ASP A 14 34.77 -4.54 -3.88
CA ASP A 14 33.37 -4.97 -3.89
C ASP A 14 32.47 -4.29 -2.84
N GLY A 15 32.97 -3.29 -2.11
CA GLY A 15 32.14 -2.55 -1.15
C GLY A 15 31.06 -1.71 -1.85
N ASP A 16 29.80 -1.88 -1.43
CA ASP A 16 28.63 -1.13 -1.93
C ASP A 16 28.47 0.24 -1.23
N ILE A 17 29.18 0.49 -0.13
CA ILE A 17 29.21 1.77 0.58
C ILE A 17 30.65 2.28 0.68
N ILE A 18 30.87 3.55 0.33
CA ILE A 18 32.13 4.26 0.53
C ILE A 18 31.97 5.21 1.73
N ILE A 19 32.69 4.95 2.81
CA ILE A 19 32.83 5.85 3.96
C ILE A 19 34.09 6.68 3.76
N ARG A 20 33.93 8.00 3.60
CA ARG A 20 35.06 8.92 3.48
C ARG A 20 35.30 9.63 4.80
N CYS A 21 36.52 9.56 5.31
CA CYS A 21 36.97 10.29 6.48
C CYS A 21 37.44 11.71 6.11
N ASN A 22 37.53 12.59 7.11
CA ASN A 22 37.91 13.99 6.90
C ASN A 22 39.39 14.15 6.46
N ASP A 23 40.23 13.15 6.73
CA ASP A 23 41.62 13.07 6.27
C ASP A 23 41.75 12.60 4.81
N GLY A 24 40.64 12.36 4.12
CA GLY A 24 40.61 11.87 2.76
C GLY A 24 40.71 10.35 2.62
N ALA A 25 40.81 9.60 3.73
CA ALA A 25 40.78 8.15 3.67
C ALA A 25 39.40 7.64 3.22
N GLU A 26 39.38 6.63 2.34
CA GLU A 26 38.17 6.01 1.83
C GLU A 26 38.10 4.53 2.22
N PHE A 27 37.02 4.17 2.92
CA PHE A 27 36.73 2.79 3.29
C PHE A 27 35.58 2.27 2.45
N ARG A 28 35.85 1.27 1.63
CA ARG A 28 34.81 0.51 0.92
C ARG A 28 34.35 -0.60 1.84
N VAL A 29 33.09 -0.54 2.29
CA VAL A 29 32.52 -1.47 3.26
C VAL A 29 31.22 -2.03 2.69
N HIS A 30 30.96 -3.31 2.92
CA HIS A 30 29.69 -3.92 2.55
C HIS A 30 28.58 -3.49 3.53
N SER A 31 27.43 -3.06 3.03
CA SER A 31 26.27 -2.59 3.81
C SER A 31 25.80 -3.64 4.82
N PHE A 32 25.91 -4.91 4.45
CA PHE A 32 25.65 -6.05 5.32
C PHE A 32 26.50 -6.03 6.61
N MET A 33 27.80 -5.75 6.50
CA MET A 33 28.71 -5.67 7.65
C MET A 33 28.38 -4.46 8.53
N LEU A 34 28.08 -3.31 7.92
CA LEU A 34 27.68 -2.10 8.64
C LEU A 34 26.35 -2.29 9.39
N ARG A 35 25.38 -2.98 8.78
CA ARG A 35 24.10 -3.28 9.44
C ARG A 35 24.27 -4.14 10.70
N HIS A 36 25.21 -5.09 10.69
CA HIS A 36 25.45 -5.97 11.83
C HIS A 36 26.41 -5.39 12.87
N SER A 37 27.26 -4.42 12.50
CA SER A 37 28.26 -3.87 13.41
C SER A 37 27.68 -2.88 14.42
N SER A 38 26.60 -2.17 14.06
CA SER A 38 25.94 -1.22 14.96
C SER A 38 24.52 -0.88 14.51
N SER A 39 23.61 -0.72 15.48
CA SER A 39 22.27 -0.17 15.25
C SER A 39 22.31 1.22 14.61
N TYR A 40 23.34 2.02 14.90
CA TYR A 40 23.55 3.33 14.27
C TYR A 40 23.71 3.21 12.74
N PHE A 41 24.55 2.28 12.30
CA PHE A 41 24.79 2.08 10.87
C PHE A 41 23.63 1.38 10.17
N SER A 42 22.92 0.49 10.86
CA SER A 42 21.65 -0.06 10.37
C SER A 42 20.66 1.05 10.05
N ASN A 43 20.48 2.01 10.99
CA ASN A 43 19.60 3.16 10.80
C ASN A 43 20.08 4.07 9.67
N MET A 44 21.39 4.31 9.54
CA MET A 44 21.96 5.15 8.49
C MET A 44 21.75 4.54 7.08
N ALA A 45 21.91 3.22 6.95
CA ALA A 45 21.64 2.51 5.70
C ALA A 45 20.14 2.51 5.37
N ALA A 46 19.28 2.35 6.38
CA ALA A 46 17.83 2.40 6.22
C ALA A 46 17.36 3.78 5.74
N LEU A 47 17.91 4.88 6.28
CA LEU A 47 17.55 6.26 5.93
C LEU A 47 17.77 6.59 4.44
N ARG A 48 18.74 5.96 3.77
CA ARG A 48 18.97 6.17 2.32
C ARG A 48 17.98 5.42 1.44
N ILE A 49 17.53 4.25 1.88
CA ILE A 49 16.52 3.45 1.18
C ILE A 49 15.14 4.12 1.32
N ASP A 50 14.93 4.81 2.44
CA ASP A 50 13.62 5.28 2.91
C ASP A 50 12.89 6.19 1.92
N ARG A 51 13.53 7.22 1.37
CA ARG A 51 12.77 8.25 0.66
C ARG A 51 12.52 7.94 -0.81
N PHE A 52 13.54 7.51 -1.54
CA PHE A 52 13.43 7.37 -2.99
C PHE A 52 12.86 6.01 -3.40
N LEU A 53 13.30 4.94 -2.75
CA LEU A 53 12.88 3.59 -3.11
C LEU A 53 11.42 3.37 -2.70
N LEU A 54 11.01 3.84 -1.52
CA LEU A 54 9.65 3.62 -1.05
C LEU A 54 8.64 4.51 -1.78
N ASP A 55 8.97 5.76 -2.11
CA ASP A 55 8.08 6.58 -2.95
C ASP A 55 7.87 5.94 -4.35
N TYR A 56 8.92 5.34 -4.93
CA TYR A 56 8.80 4.68 -6.22
C TYR A 56 8.00 3.36 -6.12
N LEU A 57 8.31 2.54 -5.11
CA LEU A 57 7.68 1.23 -4.92
C LEU A 57 6.24 1.35 -4.43
N GLU A 58 5.92 2.34 -3.61
CA GLU A 58 4.55 2.62 -3.15
C GLU A 58 3.59 2.79 -4.33
N ASN A 59 4.05 3.42 -5.42
CA ASN A 59 3.20 3.71 -6.57
C ASN A 59 3.00 2.53 -7.54
N ARG A 60 3.90 1.54 -7.53
CA ARG A 60 3.86 0.42 -8.50
C ARG A 60 3.57 -0.93 -7.87
N GLN A 61 4.11 -1.19 -6.70
CA GLN A 61 4.07 -2.48 -6.02
C GLN A 61 3.92 -2.25 -4.51
N PRO A 62 2.74 -1.79 -4.04
CA PRO A 62 2.59 -1.38 -2.66
C PRO A 62 2.71 -2.57 -1.68
N LEU A 63 2.45 -3.81 -2.11
CA LEU A 63 2.69 -5.00 -1.29
C LEU A 63 4.20 -5.23 -1.05
N LEU A 64 5.03 -5.13 -2.09
CA LEU A 64 6.49 -5.19 -1.96
C LEU A 64 7.01 -4.03 -1.11
N SER A 65 6.50 -2.82 -1.34
CA SER A 65 6.85 -1.63 -0.55
C SER A 65 6.54 -1.85 0.94
N TRP A 66 5.36 -2.40 1.24
CA TRP A 66 4.97 -2.76 2.61
C TRP A 66 5.91 -3.81 3.21
N ALA A 67 6.22 -4.88 2.48
CA ALA A 67 7.10 -5.94 2.95
C ALA A 67 8.52 -5.43 3.25
N LEU A 68 9.10 -4.60 2.37
CA LEU A 68 10.40 -3.96 2.60
C LEU A 68 10.35 -3.01 3.80
N ALA A 69 9.28 -2.24 3.96
CA ALA A 69 9.12 -1.34 5.10
C ALA A 69 9.04 -2.09 6.43
N VAL A 70 8.33 -3.24 6.48
CA VAL A 70 8.32 -4.14 7.64
C VAL A 70 9.74 -4.66 7.92
N ARG A 71 10.42 -5.18 6.89
CA ARG A 71 11.76 -5.78 7.02
C ARG A 71 12.81 -4.81 7.54
N TYR A 72 12.70 -3.54 7.17
CA TYR A 72 13.64 -2.50 7.56
C TYR A 72 13.17 -1.64 8.74
N GLY A 73 12.02 -1.94 9.35
CA GLY A 73 11.50 -1.19 10.49
C GLY A 73 11.08 0.25 10.15
N LEU A 74 10.69 0.50 8.90
CA LEU A 74 10.33 1.83 8.40
C LEU A 74 8.84 2.09 8.66
N VAL A 75 8.56 2.61 9.86
CA VAL A 75 7.20 2.76 10.40
C VAL A 75 6.29 3.59 9.48
N ASP A 76 6.75 4.77 9.05
CA ASP A 76 5.96 5.68 8.22
C ASP A 76 5.69 5.12 6.82
N ALA A 77 6.72 4.53 6.20
CA ALA A 77 6.60 3.91 4.89
C ALA A 77 5.68 2.69 4.92
N ARG A 78 5.76 1.87 5.99
CA ARG A 78 4.87 0.73 6.22
C ARG A 78 3.42 1.19 6.31
N LYS A 79 3.14 2.26 7.06
CA LYS A 79 1.79 2.82 7.17
C LYS A 79 1.24 3.26 5.80
N LYS A 80 2.03 4.02 5.03
CA LYS A 80 1.63 4.48 3.69
C LYS A 80 1.38 3.32 2.73
N ALA A 81 2.31 2.37 2.67
CA ALA A 81 2.19 1.19 1.83
C ALA A 81 0.99 0.31 2.22
N CYS A 82 0.73 0.14 3.51
CA CYS A 82 -0.46 -0.56 4.03
C CYS A 82 -1.76 0.07 3.52
N ILE A 83 -1.90 1.40 3.68
CA ILE A 83 -3.06 2.16 3.18
C ILE A 83 -3.24 1.94 1.67
N ARG A 84 -2.15 1.90 0.89
CA ARG A 84 -2.20 1.62 -0.55
C ARG A 84 -2.63 0.20 -0.86
N VAL A 85 -2.06 -0.81 -0.20
CA VAL A 85 -2.47 -2.22 -0.38
C VAL A 85 -3.98 -2.38 -0.17
N ILE A 86 -4.52 -1.77 0.89
CA ILE A 86 -5.95 -1.80 1.22
C ILE A 86 -6.77 -1.03 0.18
N ASN A 87 -6.35 0.17 -0.20
CA ASN A 87 -7.06 1.00 -1.18
C ASN A 87 -7.08 0.39 -2.58
N GLU A 88 -6.03 -0.34 -2.95
CA GLU A 88 -5.95 -1.05 -4.22
C GLU A 88 -6.60 -2.43 -4.17
N ALA A 89 -7.02 -2.89 -2.97
CA ALA A 89 -7.36 -4.26 -2.61
C ALA A 89 -6.60 -5.29 -3.44
N ILE A 90 -5.29 -5.19 -3.29
CA ILE A 90 -4.41 -6.25 -3.73
C ILE A 90 -4.80 -7.49 -2.93
N ASP A 91 -5.00 -8.59 -3.64
CA ASP A 91 -5.26 -9.88 -3.02
C ASP A 91 -3.99 -10.32 -2.29
N ILE A 92 -4.09 -10.45 -0.97
CA ILE A 92 -3.01 -10.95 -0.14
C ILE A 92 -3.31 -12.43 0.05
N PRO A 93 -2.68 -13.34 -0.70
CA PRO A 93 -3.02 -14.75 -0.60
C PRO A 93 -2.68 -15.28 0.78
N GLY A 94 -3.48 -16.24 1.24
CA GLY A 94 -3.21 -16.96 2.49
C GLY A 94 -1.94 -17.83 2.46
N THR A 95 -1.35 -18.06 1.28
CA THR A 95 -0.18 -18.91 1.08
C THR A 95 1.02 -18.08 0.61
N ALA A 96 2.10 -18.08 1.40
CA ALA A 96 3.34 -17.34 1.13
C ALA A 96 3.98 -17.66 -0.24
N ASN A 97 3.81 -18.89 -0.75
CA ASN A 97 4.45 -19.36 -1.99
C ASN A 97 4.11 -18.57 -3.27
N GLN A 98 3.12 -17.66 -3.25
CA GLN A 98 2.76 -16.84 -4.41
C GLN A 98 3.51 -15.52 -4.49
N PHE A 99 4.13 -15.06 -3.39
CA PHE A 99 4.78 -13.75 -3.31
C PHE A 99 6.13 -13.87 -2.60
N PRO A 100 7.25 -14.01 -3.34
CA PRO A 100 8.58 -14.14 -2.74
C PRO A 100 8.97 -12.93 -1.87
N GLU A 101 8.29 -11.79 -2.05
CA GLU A 101 8.47 -10.60 -1.22
C GLU A 101 8.09 -10.83 0.25
N LEU A 102 7.20 -11.79 0.51
CA LEU A 102 6.67 -12.10 1.84
C LEU A 102 7.44 -13.19 2.57
N ASP A 103 8.43 -13.84 1.93
CA ASP A 103 9.12 -15.03 2.48
C ASP A 103 9.79 -14.75 3.85
N ASP A 104 10.31 -13.54 4.05
CA ASP A 104 10.99 -13.14 5.29
C ASP A 104 10.07 -12.41 6.29
N ILE A 105 8.77 -12.30 5.99
CA ILE A 105 7.82 -11.58 6.84
C ILE A 105 7.12 -12.56 7.80
N PRO A 106 7.11 -12.29 9.12
CA PRO A 106 6.40 -13.14 10.06
C PRO A 106 4.92 -13.31 9.67
N SER A 107 4.41 -14.54 9.68
CA SER A 107 3.03 -14.81 9.27
C SER A 107 2.00 -14.03 10.08
N ARG A 108 2.29 -13.74 11.36
CA ARG A 108 1.45 -12.89 12.22
C ARG A 108 1.25 -11.49 11.62
N THR A 109 2.29 -10.91 11.03
CA THR A 109 2.25 -9.57 10.42
C THR A 109 1.42 -9.58 9.14
N VAL A 110 1.57 -10.63 8.32
CA VAL A 110 0.75 -10.82 7.09
C VAL A 110 -0.73 -11.03 7.44
N LEU A 111 -1.03 -11.90 8.40
CA LEU A 111 -2.39 -12.15 8.87
C LEU A 111 -3.05 -10.88 9.44
N ARG A 112 -2.27 -10.01 10.07
CA ARG A 112 -2.78 -8.73 10.57
C ARG A 112 -3.14 -7.77 9.42
N LEU A 113 -2.29 -7.67 8.40
CA LEU A 113 -2.61 -6.90 7.20
C LEU A 113 -3.91 -7.39 6.54
N GLN A 114 -4.08 -8.72 6.42
CA GLN A 114 -5.33 -9.32 5.95
C GLN A 114 -6.53 -9.00 6.84
N ALA A 115 -6.36 -9.05 8.17
CA ALA A 115 -7.43 -8.71 9.10
C ALA A 115 -7.88 -7.25 8.95
N ILE A 116 -6.93 -6.31 8.81
CA ILE A 116 -7.23 -4.90 8.56
C ILE A 116 -7.97 -4.73 7.22
N GLN A 117 -7.52 -5.41 6.17
CA GLN A 117 -8.20 -5.39 4.87
C GLN A 117 -9.64 -5.90 4.99
N MET A 118 -9.85 -7.03 5.65
CA MET A 118 -11.19 -7.62 5.85
C MET A 118 -12.11 -6.72 6.68
N GLU A 119 -11.60 -6.11 7.75
CA GLU A 119 -12.39 -5.20 8.58
C GLU A 119 -12.76 -3.91 7.83
N THR A 120 -11.82 -3.39 7.03
CA THR A 120 -12.08 -2.25 6.14
C THR A 120 -13.18 -2.58 5.14
N LEU A 121 -13.14 -3.76 4.53
CA LEU A 121 -14.17 -4.22 3.60
C LEU A 121 -15.54 -4.38 4.27
N LYS A 122 -15.60 -4.90 5.50
CA LYS A 122 -16.85 -4.97 6.28
C LYS A 122 -17.40 -3.58 6.58
N GLN A 123 -16.56 -2.63 6.96
CA GLN A 123 -17.00 -1.27 7.25
C GLN A 123 -17.50 -0.57 5.98
N CYS A 124 -16.78 -0.70 4.85
CA CYS A 124 -17.24 -0.26 3.54
C CYS A 124 -18.63 -0.83 3.21
N ARG A 125 -18.82 -2.13 3.44
CA ARG A 125 -20.11 -2.79 3.21
C ARG A 125 -21.21 -2.18 4.06
N LYS A 126 -20.97 -2.01 5.36
CA LYS A 126 -21.93 -1.41 6.29
C LYS A 126 -22.33 0.02 5.89
N GLU A 127 -21.40 0.83 5.40
CA GLU A 127 -21.68 2.19 4.93
C GLU A 127 -22.45 2.23 3.61
N LEU A 128 -22.34 1.18 2.80
CA LEU A 128 -23.05 1.02 1.53
C LEU A 128 -24.43 0.34 1.70
N GLU A 129 -24.61 -0.44 2.76
CA GLU A 129 -25.90 -1.03 3.14
C GLU A 129 -26.91 0.10 3.42
N GLY A 130 -28.00 0.15 2.64
CA GLY A 130 -29.03 1.18 2.72
C GLY A 130 -28.98 2.25 1.63
N ILE A 131 -27.92 2.29 0.80
CA ILE A 131 -27.93 3.13 -0.41
C ILE A 131 -28.72 2.40 -1.51
N THR A 132 -30.02 2.71 -1.60
CA THR A 132 -30.87 2.24 -2.72
C THR A 132 -30.62 3.11 -3.94
N TRP A 133 -29.85 2.59 -4.89
CA TRP A 133 -29.61 3.26 -6.16
C TRP A 133 -30.80 3.06 -7.10
N THR A 134 -31.86 3.84 -6.93
CA THR A 134 -33.01 3.82 -7.84
C THR A 134 -33.00 5.07 -8.70
N CYS A 135 -32.59 4.94 -9.97
CA CYS A 135 -32.86 5.96 -10.97
C CYS A 135 -34.29 5.76 -11.48
N ARG A 136 -35.20 6.72 -11.25
CA ARG A 136 -36.60 6.64 -11.73
C ARG A 136 -36.75 6.50 -13.26
N LEU A 137 -35.69 6.81 -14.02
CA LEU A 137 -35.71 6.85 -15.48
C LEU A 137 -35.21 5.56 -16.14
N HIS A 138 -34.55 4.66 -15.39
CA HIS A 138 -34.11 3.38 -15.92
C HIS A 138 -34.95 2.27 -15.28
N THR A 139 -35.48 1.40 -16.11
CA THR A 139 -36.19 0.21 -15.62
C THR A 139 -35.23 -0.65 -14.81
N LYS A 140 -35.74 -1.36 -13.78
CA LYS A 140 -34.93 -2.21 -12.87
C LYS A 140 -34.03 -3.19 -13.63
N THR A 141 -34.46 -3.61 -14.83
CA THR A 141 -33.79 -4.51 -15.77
C THR A 141 -32.57 -3.89 -16.45
N GLU A 142 -32.66 -2.66 -16.99
CA GLU A 142 -31.51 -1.97 -17.60
C GLU A 142 -30.39 -1.73 -16.58
N TRP A 143 -30.77 -1.51 -15.32
CA TRP A 143 -29.83 -1.30 -14.23
C TRP A 143 -29.06 -2.57 -13.90
N VAL A 144 -29.74 -3.72 -13.84
CA VAL A 144 -29.11 -5.03 -13.60
C VAL A 144 -28.19 -5.40 -14.76
N GLU A 145 -28.61 -5.18 -16.00
CA GLU A 145 -27.78 -5.45 -17.18
C GLU A 145 -26.56 -4.54 -17.28
N ARG A 146 -26.70 -3.24 -16.96
CA ARG A 146 -25.58 -2.29 -16.99
C ARG A 146 -24.58 -2.57 -15.86
N ARG A 147 -25.10 -2.98 -14.69
CA ARG A 147 -24.27 -3.50 -13.58
C ARG A 147 -23.53 -4.77 -14.00
N GLN A 148 -24.17 -5.71 -14.69
CA GLN A 148 -23.53 -6.91 -15.24
C GLN A 148 -22.51 -6.58 -16.35
N ARG A 149 -22.76 -5.57 -17.19
CA ARG A 149 -21.79 -5.14 -18.22
C ARG A 149 -20.55 -4.49 -17.61
N LEU A 150 -20.72 -3.64 -16.59
CA LEU A 150 -19.61 -2.96 -15.91
C LEU A 150 -18.81 -3.87 -14.96
N LEU A 151 -19.45 -4.90 -14.41
CA LEU A 151 -18.83 -5.84 -13.47
C LEU A 151 -18.51 -7.22 -14.06
N GLY A 152 -18.79 -7.45 -15.36
CA GLY A 152 -18.62 -8.72 -16.06
C GLY A 152 -19.85 -9.64 -16.00
N THR A 153 -20.06 -10.42 -17.08
CA THR A 153 -21.29 -11.19 -17.41
C THR A 153 -21.61 -12.41 -16.53
N ARG A 154 -20.91 -12.64 -15.42
CA ARG A 154 -21.29 -13.72 -14.51
C ARG A 154 -22.31 -13.19 -13.49
N PRO A 155 -23.40 -13.93 -13.18
CA PRO A 155 -24.16 -13.71 -11.95
C PRO A 155 -23.19 -13.97 -10.79
N LEU A 156 -22.50 -12.91 -10.40
CA LEU A 156 -21.51 -13.00 -9.37
C LEU A 156 -22.24 -13.10 -8.02
N THR A 157 -22.30 -14.30 -7.46
CA THR A 157 -21.55 -14.53 -6.21
C THR A 157 -20.15 -13.97 -6.45
N ILE A 158 -19.95 -12.66 -6.25
CA ILE A 158 -18.62 -12.06 -6.29
C ILE A 158 -17.91 -12.73 -5.11
N PRO A 159 -16.83 -13.53 -5.27
CA PRO A 159 -15.96 -13.74 -4.14
C PRO A 159 -15.52 -12.33 -3.70
N ILE A 160 -16.02 -11.92 -2.54
CA ILE A 160 -16.09 -10.55 -1.99
C ILE A 160 -14.73 -9.82 -1.90
N TRP A 161 -13.65 -10.51 -2.25
CA TRP A 161 -12.26 -10.07 -2.33
C TRP A 161 -11.96 -9.02 -3.41
N GLY A 162 -12.89 -8.73 -4.34
CA GLY A 162 -12.63 -7.80 -5.46
C GLY A 162 -13.07 -6.34 -5.29
N LEU A 163 -13.68 -5.94 -4.16
CA LEU A 163 -14.11 -4.55 -3.95
C LEU A 163 -12.98 -3.71 -3.35
N SER A 164 -11.99 -3.32 -4.16
CA SER A 164 -11.00 -2.33 -3.74
C SER A 164 -11.57 -0.93 -3.57
N GLY A 165 -10.88 -0.07 -2.80
CA GLY A 165 -11.16 1.38 -2.79
C GLY A 165 -11.04 2.01 -4.19
N LYS A 166 -10.17 1.46 -5.06
CA LYS A 166 -10.15 1.73 -6.50
C LYS A 166 -11.44 1.24 -7.17
N VAL A 167 -12.00 0.08 -6.85
CA VAL A 167 -13.29 -0.38 -7.41
C VAL A 167 -14.46 0.45 -6.88
N VAL A 168 -14.47 0.94 -5.63
CA VAL A 168 -15.52 1.88 -5.20
C VAL A 168 -15.38 3.22 -5.93
N LYS A 169 -14.17 3.77 -6.06
CA LYS A 169 -13.92 5.01 -6.82
C LYS A 169 -14.10 4.87 -8.32
N VAL A 170 -13.73 3.74 -8.92
CA VAL A 170 -13.87 3.45 -10.37
C VAL A 170 -15.29 3.03 -10.68
N ALA A 171 -15.93 2.19 -9.84
CA ALA A 171 -17.36 1.95 -9.96
C ALA A 171 -18.08 3.28 -9.86
N MET A 172 -17.82 4.12 -8.85
CA MET A 172 -18.42 5.47 -8.75
C MET A 172 -18.05 6.35 -9.96
N ARG A 173 -16.80 6.48 -10.40
CA ARG A 173 -16.42 7.33 -11.55
C ARG A 173 -17.00 6.86 -12.88
N SER A 174 -16.98 5.56 -13.17
CA SER A 174 -17.63 4.96 -14.35
C SER A 174 -19.16 5.03 -14.23
N TYR A 175 -19.70 5.07 -13.02
CA TYR A 175 -21.10 5.41 -12.74
C TYR A 175 -21.40 6.90 -13.01
N TRP A 176 -20.46 7.79 -12.70
CA TRP A 176 -20.56 9.25 -12.82
C TRP A 176 -20.47 9.74 -14.28
N SER A 177 -19.67 9.11 -15.12
CA SER A 177 -19.52 9.51 -16.54
C SER A 177 -20.73 9.17 -17.42
N GLY A 178 -21.65 8.33 -16.94
CA GLY A 178 -22.86 7.92 -17.67
C GLY A 178 -24.16 8.63 -17.27
N ALA A 179 -24.13 9.59 -16.34
CA ALA A 179 -25.32 10.29 -15.88
C ALA A 179 -25.70 11.42 -16.85
N GLU A 180 -26.41 11.07 -17.93
CA GLU A 180 -26.84 12.00 -18.98
C GLU A 180 -28.06 12.88 -18.58
N CYS A 181 -28.75 12.57 -17.49
CA CYS A 181 -29.95 13.30 -17.06
C CYS A 181 -29.67 14.34 -15.95
N GLU A 182 -30.24 15.53 -16.10
CA GLU A 182 -30.02 16.67 -15.21
C GLU A 182 -30.62 16.49 -13.80
N ASN A 183 -31.74 15.76 -13.69
CA ASN A 183 -32.35 15.42 -12.40
C ASN A 183 -31.50 14.42 -11.60
N CYS A 184 -30.87 13.48 -12.31
CA CYS A 184 -29.84 12.62 -11.75
C CYS A 184 -28.70 13.50 -11.21
N ARG A 185 -28.17 14.43 -12.01
CA ARG A 185 -27.04 15.29 -11.61
C ARG A 185 -27.32 16.08 -10.31
N LYS A 186 -28.54 16.61 -10.12
CA LYS A 186 -28.94 17.35 -8.90
C LYS A 186 -29.10 16.47 -7.66
N VAL A 187 -29.78 15.33 -7.79
CA VAL A 187 -29.93 14.36 -6.69
C VAL A 187 -28.57 13.74 -6.33
N TYR A 188 -27.73 13.49 -7.32
CA TYR A 188 -26.39 12.94 -7.15
C TYR A 188 -25.41 13.93 -6.52
N GLY A 189 -25.52 15.24 -6.72
CA GLY A 189 -24.63 16.21 -6.07
C GLY A 189 -24.71 16.13 -4.53
N LYS A 190 -25.93 16.02 -3.98
CA LYS A 190 -26.12 15.86 -2.54
C LYS A 190 -25.65 14.49 -2.04
N HIS A 191 -25.88 13.43 -2.81
CA HIS A 191 -25.41 12.09 -2.45
C HIS A 191 -23.91 11.89 -2.65
N SER A 192 -23.25 12.67 -3.53
CA SER A 192 -21.80 12.59 -3.72
C SER A 192 -21.05 13.21 -2.55
N GLU A 193 -21.53 14.32 -2.01
CA GLU A 193 -20.97 14.91 -0.78
C GLU A 193 -21.11 13.93 0.41
N ASP A 194 -22.29 13.32 0.57
CA ASP A 194 -22.51 12.29 1.60
C ASP A 194 -21.63 11.05 1.38
N ALA A 195 -21.43 10.63 0.13
CA ALA A 195 -20.58 9.49 -0.21
C ALA A 195 -19.10 9.79 0.02
N GLU A 196 -18.62 10.99 -0.34
CA GLU A 196 -17.25 11.42 -0.08
C GLU A 196 -16.98 11.52 1.42
N ALA A 197 -17.92 12.07 2.20
CA ALA A 197 -17.83 12.10 3.65
C ALA A 197 -17.77 10.69 4.26
N ARG A 198 -18.54 9.72 3.71
CA ARG A 198 -18.47 8.30 4.11
C ARG A 198 -17.11 7.68 3.77
N ILE A 199 -16.60 7.91 2.56
CA ILE A 199 -15.27 7.43 2.13
C ILE A 199 -14.18 8.01 3.03
N GLN A 200 -14.26 9.29 3.40
CA GLN A 200 -13.31 9.91 4.33
C GLN A 200 -13.34 9.26 5.72
N ARG A 201 -14.51 8.87 6.23
CA ARG A 201 -14.62 8.13 7.51
C ARG A 201 -13.97 6.76 7.44
N VAL A 202 -14.16 6.04 6.32
CA VAL A 202 -13.48 4.76 6.09
C VAL A 202 -11.97 4.95 6.05
N ASN A 203 -11.47 5.91 5.27
CA ASN A 203 -10.03 6.19 5.18
C ASN A 203 -9.41 6.52 6.54
N LYS A 204 -10.10 7.33 7.36
CA LYS A 204 -9.65 7.63 8.72
C LYS A 204 -9.59 6.38 9.62
N THR A 205 -10.51 5.44 9.41
CA THR A 205 -10.51 4.14 10.13
C THR A 205 -9.33 3.27 9.68
N VAL A 206 -9.02 3.25 8.38
CA VAL A 206 -7.86 2.56 7.82
C VAL A 206 -6.56 3.14 8.36
N GLU A 207 -6.44 4.47 8.39
CA GLU A 207 -5.27 5.17 8.94
C GLU A 207 -5.05 4.81 10.41
N ALA A 208 -6.12 4.81 11.21
CA ALA A 208 -6.05 4.42 12.63
C ALA A 208 -5.65 2.94 12.82
N ALA A 209 -6.17 2.04 11.98
CA ALA A 209 -5.79 0.63 12.03
C ALA A 209 -4.33 0.40 11.60
N ALA A 210 -3.85 1.18 10.63
CA ALA A 210 -2.45 1.15 10.21
C ALA A 210 -1.51 1.73 11.29
N ASP A 211 -1.94 2.75 12.03
CA ASP A 211 -1.19 3.26 13.19
C ASP A 211 -1.06 2.22 14.31
N ASP A 212 -2.13 1.47 14.59
CA ASP A 212 -2.10 0.41 15.60
C ASP A 212 -1.18 -0.77 15.19
N GLU A 213 -1.19 -1.15 13.91
CA GLU A 213 -0.24 -2.11 13.35
C GLU A 213 1.19 -1.61 13.46
N ALA A 214 1.40 -0.33 13.21
CA ALA A 214 2.70 0.29 13.26
C ALA A 214 3.35 0.21 14.65
N LEU A 215 2.55 0.35 15.71
CA LEU A 215 3.01 0.39 17.10
C LEU A 215 3.29 -0.98 17.73
N THR A 216 2.73 -2.05 17.17
CA THR A 216 2.68 -3.38 17.84
C THR A 216 3.52 -4.44 17.12
N GLY A 217 4.30 -4.04 16.12
CA GLY A 217 5.10 -4.93 15.26
C GLY A 217 6.50 -5.28 15.75
N ASN A 218 6.84 -5.00 17.02
CA ASN A 218 8.09 -5.46 17.65
C ASN A 218 7.93 -6.86 18.24
#